data_AF-A0A629K1S9-F1
#
_entry.id   AF-A0A629K1S9-F1
#
_cell.length_a   1.000
_cell.length_b   1.000
_cell.length_c   1.000
_cell.angle_alpha   90.00
_cell.angle_beta   90.00
_cell.angle_gamma   90.00
#
_symmetry.space_group_name_H-M   'P 1'
#
loop_
_entity.id
_entity.type
_entity.pdbx_description
1 polymer ?
#
loop_
_entity_poly.entity_id
_entity_poly.type
_entity_poly.pdbx_seq_one_letter_code
_entity_poly.pdbx_strand_id
1 'polypeptide(L)' 'MLMLKADNDNAIIVLHEIYGINDHIKRMCDIYHESGFDIFCPDLLRRDTHFLYEQHEQAYNYFKNNCGFNT' A
#
# COMPACT_ATOMS: atom_id res chain seq x y z
N MET A 1 2.06 -0.07 8.20
CA MET A 1 2.87 -0.87 7.25
C MET A 1 2.37 -2.31 7.31
N LEU A 2 2.36 -3.01 6.18
CA LEU A 2 2.08 -4.44 6.09
C LEU A 2 3.37 -5.19 5.73
N MET A 3 3.60 -6.34 6.35
CA MET A 3 4.78 -7.17 6.13
C MET A 3 4.40 -8.64 6.19
N LEU A 4 4.84 -9.42 5.21
CA LEU A 4 4.69 -10.88 5.15
C LEU A 4 6.06 -11.49 4.93
N LYS A 5 6.49 -12.42 5.79
CA LYS A 5 7.83 -13.01 5.76
C LYS A 5 7.77 -14.52 5.87
N ALA A 6 8.55 -15.19 5.04
CA ALA A 6 8.78 -16.63 5.11
C ALA A 6 10.26 -16.99 4.84
N ASP A 7 11.18 -16.03 5.04
CA ASP A 7 12.63 -16.16 4.79
C ASP A 7 12.92 -16.58 3.34
N ASN A 8 12.21 -15.99 2.39
CA ASN A 8 12.46 -16.19 0.97
C ASN A 8 13.74 -15.49 0.50
N ASP A 9 14.36 -16.01 -0.56
CA ASP A 9 15.58 -15.42 -1.15
C ASP A 9 15.36 -14.03 -1.75
N ASN A 10 14.11 -13.71 -2.13
CA ASN A 10 13.75 -12.47 -2.80
C ASN A 10 12.58 -11.77 -2.10
N ALA A 11 12.54 -10.44 -2.23
CA ALA A 11 11.49 -9.62 -1.66
C ALA A 11 10.88 -8.65 -2.68
N ILE A 12 9.60 -8.33 -2.48
CA ILE A 12 8.85 -7.35 -3.27
C ILE A 12 8.40 -6.20 -2.36
N ILE A 13 8.60 -4.97 -2.84
CA ILE A 13 8.03 -3.77 -2.22
C ILE A 13 6.76 -3.40 -2.97
N VAL A 14 5.61 -3.45 -2.28
CA VAL A 14 4.30 -3.08 -2.85
C VAL A 14 3.97 -1.66 -2.42
N LEU A 15 3.78 -0.76 -3.40
CA LEU A 15 3.40 0.62 -3.15
C LEU A 15 1.90 0.78 -3.38
N HIS A 16 1.19 1.25 -2.36
CA HIS A 16 -0.19 1.66 -2.52
C HIS A 16 -0.25 3.04 -3.19
N GLU A 17 -1.24 3.24 -4.07
CA GLU A 17 -1.47 4.53 -4.72
C GLU A 17 -2.12 5.52 -3.72
N ILE A 18 -3.14 6.28 -4.13
CA ILE A 18 -3.76 7.30 -3.29
C ILE A 18 -4.69 6.73 -2.20
N TYR A 19 -5.03 5.44 -2.27
CA TYR A 19 -6.02 4.83 -1.39
C TYR A 19 -5.46 4.27 -0.08
N GLY A 20 -4.14 4.18 0.09
CA GLY A 20 -3.59 3.46 1.25
C GLY A 20 -3.58 1.94 1.04
N ILE A 21 -3.22 1.21 2.10
CA ILE A 21 -3.23 -0.27 2.11
C ILE A 21 -4.67 -0.78 2.17
N ASN A 22 -5.40 -0.64 1.06
CA ASN A 22 -6.77 -1.12 0.89
C ASN A 22 -6.81 -2.63 0.58
N ASP A 23 -8.00 -3.19 0.42
CA ASP A 23 -8.18 -4.62 0.21
C ASP A 23 -7.57 -5.13 -1.11
N HIS A 24 -7.51 -4.28 -2.14
CA HIS A 24 -6.80 -4.62 -3.37
C HIS A 24 -5.29 -4.79 -3.10
N ILE A 25 -4.66 -3.86 -2.38
CA ILE A 25 -3.24 -3.93 -2.05
C ILE A 25 -2.94 -5.13 -1.14
N LYS A 26 -3.80 -5.43 -0.15
CA LYS A 26 -3.65 -6.63 0.70
C LYS A 26 -3.67 -7.89 -0.15
N ARG A 27 -4.65 -8.03 -1.05
CA ARG A 27 -4.75 -9.17 -1.96
C ARG A 27 -3.50 -9.31 -2.85
N MET A 28 -2.96 -8.20 -3.36
CA MET A 28 -1.71 -8.25 -4.14
C MET A 28 -0.53 -8.72 -3.29
N CYS A 29 -0.43 -8.27 -2.03
CA CYS A 29 0.60 -8.75 -1.11
C CYS A 29 0.47 -10.26 -0.89
N ASP A 30 -0.73 -10.78 -0.67
CA ASP A 30 -0.97 -12.21 -0.46
C ASP A 30 -0.56 -13.03 -1.69
N ILE A 31 -0.98 -12.63 -2.90
CA ILE A 31 -0.63 -13.33 -4.15
C ILE A 31 0.89 -13.44 -4.33
N TYR A 32 1.62 -12.35 -4.10
CA TYR A 32 3.08 -12.37 -4.22
C TYR A 32 3.75 -13.14 -3.11
N HIS A 33 3.20 -13.10 -1.89
CA HIS A 33 3.74 -13.90 -0.79
C HIS A 33 3.59 -15.40 -1.06
N GLU A 34 2.39 -15.83 -1.51
CA GLU A 34 2.10 -17.20 -1.93
C GLU A 34 2.97 -17.66 -3.11
N SER A 35 3.49 -16.71 -3.90
CA SER A 35 4.41 -16.98 -5.02
C SER A 35 5.88 -17.13 -4.60
N GLY A 36 6.19 -17.07 -3.30
CA GLY A 36 7.56 -17.29 -2.77
C GLY A 36 8.39 -16.01 -2.60
N PHE A 37 7.76 -14.89 -2.27
CA PHE A 37 8.44 -13.62 -1.98
C PHE A 37 8.15 -13.13 -0.56
N ASP A 38 9.14 -12.50 0.06
CA ASP A 38 8.91 -11.66 1.23
C ASP A 38 8.30 -10.33 0.79
N ILE A 39 7.28 -9.86 1.50
CA ILE A 39 6.52 -8.67 1.11
C ILE A 39 6.70 -7.55 2.10
N PHE A 40 6.98 -6.36 1.56
CA PHE A 40 7.04 -5.11 2.30
C PHE A 40 6.09 -4.10 1.66
N CYS A 41 5.04 -3.70 2.37
CA CYS A 41 4.13 -2.65 1.95
C CYS A 41 4.19 -1.49 2.94
N PRO A 42 5.05 -0.48 2.69
CA PRO A 42 5.12 0.70 3.52
C PRO A 42 3.81 1.49 3.44
N ASP A 43 3.38 2.05 4.57
CA ASP A 43 2.25 2.97 4.53
C ASP A 43 2.73 4.40 4.21
N LEU A 44 2.59 4.80 2.94
CA LEU A 44 2.93 6.13 2.44
C LEU A 44 1.91 7.22 2.77
N LEU A 45 0.67 6.88 3.14
CA LEU A 45 -0.33 7.90 3.51
C LEU A 45 -0.11 8.40 4.94
N ARG A 46 0.61 7.63 5.77
CA ARG A 46 0.85 7.89 7.20
C ARG A 46 -0.47 8.09 7.96
N ARG A 47 -1.44 7.22 7.69
CA ARG A 47 -2.79 7.28 8.27
C ARG A 47 -3.15 5.92 8.83
N ASP A 48 -3.94 5.91 9.90
CA ASP A 48 -4.45 4.66 10.48
C ASP A 48 -5.49 3.97 9.58
N THR A 49 -6.10 4.70 8.64
CA THR A 49 -7.16 4.20 7.76
C THR A 49 -6.88 4.43 6.28
N HIS A 50 -7.26 3.46 5.46
CA HIS A 50 -7.26 3.55 3.99
C HIS A 50 -8.55 4.21 3.49
N PHE A 51 -8.51 4.73 2.26
CA PHE A 51 -9.69 5.21 1.55
C PHE A 51 -10.38 4.06 0.82
N LEU A 52 -11.71 4.08 0.81
CA LEU A 52 -12.52 3.22 -0.07
C LEU A 52 -12.53 3.79 -1.49
N TYR A 53 -12.94 2.98 -2.47
CA TYR A 53 -13.00 3.43 -3.87
C TYR A 53 -14.01 4.56 -4.06
N GLU A 54 -15.12 4.55 -3.32
CA GLU A 54 -16.13 5.60 -3.30
C GLU A 54 -15.57 6.94 -2.78
N GLN A 55 -14.44 6.89 -2.08
CA GLN A 55 -13.75 8.05 -1.51
C GLN A 55 -12.66 8.61 -2.43
N HIS A 56 -12.70 8.31 -3.73
CA HIS A 56 -11.71 8.75 -4.72
C HIS A 56 -11.33 10.24 -4.57
N GLU A 57 -12.31 11.13 -4.51
CA GLU A 57 -12.04 12.57 -4.39
C GLU A 57 -11.31 12.93 -3.09
N GLN A 58 -11.66 12.28 -1.99
CA GLN A 58 -11.01 12.48 -0.69
C GLN A 58 -9.58 11.93 -0.69
N ALA A 59 -9.37 10.76 -1.28
CA ALA A 59 -8.06 10.14 -1.47
C ALA A 59 -7.14 11.04 -2.30
N TYR A 60 -7.64 11.54 -3.43
CA TYR A 60 -6.89 12.42 -4.32
C TYR A 60 -6.54 13.75 -3.64
N ASN A 61 -7.52 14.38 -2.98
CA ASN A 61 -7.30 15.62 -2.26
C ASN A 61 -6.30 15.44 -1.10
N TYR A 62 -6.38 14.33 -0.38
CA TYR A 62 -5.43 14.03 0.69
C TYR A 62 -4.02 13.89 0.12
N PHE A 63 -3.83 13.06 -0.92
CA PHE A 63 -2.54 12.88 -1.58
C PHE A 63 -1.99 14.23 -2.05
N LYS A 64 -2.81 15.05 -2.72
CA LYS A 64 -2.39 16.35 -3.22
C LYS A 64 -1.91 17.29 -2.12
N ASN A 65 -2.64 17.37 -1.03
CA ASN A 65 -2.37 18.36 0.00
C ASN A 65 -1.34 17.91 1.05
N ASN A 66 -1.10 16.60 1.18
CA ASN A 66 -0.28 16.05 2.28
C ASN A 66 0.90 15.20 1.81
N CYS A 67 0.94 14.76 0.55
CA CYS A 67 1.94 13.82 0.05
C CYS A 67 2.68 14.31 -1.21
N GLY A 68 1.93 14.71 -2.25
CA GLY A 68 2.38 14.56 -3.65
C GLY A 68 3.02 15.76 -4.34
N PHE A 69 3.02 16.97 -3.74
CA PHE A 69 3.40 18.18 -4.48
C PHE A 69 4.35 19.13 -3.76
N ASN A 70 5.06 18.67 -2.73
CA ASN A 70 6.18 19.44 -2.20
C ASN A 70 7.39 19.27 -3.13
N THR A 71 7.69 20.32 -3.91
CA THR A 71 8.99 20.54 -4.58
C THR A 71 10.11 20.81 -3.58
#